data_AF-A0AAW2KWW2-F1
#
_entry.id   AF-A0AAW2KWW2-F1
#
_cell.length_a   1.000
_cell.length_b   1.000
_cell.length_c   1.000
_cell.angle_alpha   90.00
_cell.angle_beta   90.00
_cell.angle_gamma   90.00
#
_symmetry.space_group_name_H-M   'P 1'
#
loop_
_entity.id
_entity.type
_entity.pdbx_description
1 polymer ?
#
loop_
_entity_poly.entity_id
_entity_poly.type
_entity_poly.pdbx_seq_one_letter_code
_entity_poly.pdbx_strand_id
1 'polypeptide(L)'
;MLILLFRVTANVKLLLKLIQDHKDACDKEKNGSRRMLRVATMITILDNVRDRIQKSQSFGNKRSEVDLRRCNTDLRPDNVPSDVKQSRESAVDDENERLRKELNASLAAQKSLQAMCSSFGKRKEIMAAQLSRKVQELNGMEELVNDLKAQNKTLLQKVQECVSKHKEKKYGGVGGGESQGNVALQERNKALSEQLLKSLDGYRSMKRKLKLAQEENVKMHATMDEMREKIMRSLERVGSFKERLSLSSGSKPQIDVQEEILALESIFECFQMMVTKYDKKQGECIQPKGRSMLVSLLF
;
A
#
# COMPACT_ATOMS: atom_id res chain seq x y z
N MET A 1 -25.64 27.02 -13.20
CA MET A 1 -24.92 28.30 -13.44
C MET A 1 -24.02 28.72 -12.25
N LEU A 2 -24.53 28.74 -11.02
CA LEU A 2 -23.76 29.11 -9.80
C LEU A 2 -22.46 28.32 -9.56
N ILE A 3 -22.47 26.99 -9.75
CA ILE A 3 -21.28 26.14 -9.58
C ILE A 3 -20.19 26.45 -10.63
N LEU A 4 -20.60 26.79 -11.85
CA LEU A 4 -19.67 27.18 -12.92
C LEU A 4 -19.03 28.53 -12.62
N LEU A 5 -19.84 29.51 -12.17
CA LEU A 5 -19.37 30.83 -11.79
C LEU A 5 -18.35 30.77 -10.63
N PHE A 6 -18.66 29.98 -9.60
CA PHE A 6 -17.75 29.77 -8.46
C PHE A 6 -16.40 29.16 -8.89
N ARG A 7 -16.43 28.19 -9.79
CA ARG A 7 -15.20 27.53 -10.28
C ARG A 7 -14.39 28.40 -11.26
N VAL A 8 -15.03 29.29 -12.00
CA VAL A 8 -14.32 30.31 -12.81
C VAL A 8 -13.70 31.35 -11.89
N THR A 9 -14.42 31.85 -10.89
CA THR A 9 -13.91 32.81 -9.89
C THR A 9 -12.70 32.27 -9.13
N ALA A 10 -12.71 30.99 -8.75
CA ALA A 10 -11.55 30.35 -8.10
C ALA A 10 -10.31 30.32 -9.00
N ASN A 11 -10.48 29.96 -10.29
CA ASN A 11 -9.38 29.96 -11.26
C ASN A 11 -8.84 31.37 -11.53
N VAL A 12 -9.70 32.38 -11.62
CA VAL A 12 -9.29 33.79 -11.78
C VAL A 12 -8.54 34.30 -10.55
N LYS A 13 -8.98 33.96 -9.33
CA LYS A 13 -8.27 34.31 -8.09
C LYS A 13 -6.88 33.67 -8.01
N LEU A 14 -6.75 32.41 -8.43
CA LEU A 14 -5.45 31.74 -8.51
C LEU A 14 -4.52 32.41 -9.53
N LEU A 15 -5.05 32.78 -10.70
CA LEU A 15 -4.28 33.50 -11.71
C LEU A 15 -3.77 34.85 -11.21
N LEU A 16 -4.62 35.64 -10.52
CA LEU A 16 -4.22 36.91 -9.92
C LEU A 16 -3.10 36.75 -8.88
N LYS A 17 -3.19 35.70 -8.05
CA LYS A 17 -2.14 35.38 -7.07
C LYS A 17 -0.82 34.99 -7.74
N LEU A 18 -0.87 34.15 -8.77
CA LEU A 18 0.30 33.77 -9.57
C LEU A 18 0.94 34.96 -10.29
N ILE A 19 0.14 35.90 -10.78
CA ILE A 19 0.64 37.14 -11.41
C ILE A 19 1.36 38.01 -10.39
N GLN A 20 0.80 38.15 -9.18
CA GLN A 20 1.44 38.89 -8.09
C GLN A 20 2.77 38.22 -7.68
N ASP A 21 2.76 36.91 -7.43
CA ASP A 21 3.95 36.14 -7.06
C ASP A 21 5.03 36.14 -8.16
N HIS A 22 4.63 36.26 -9.42
CA HIS A 22 5.55 36.42 -10.55
C HIS A 22 6.10 37.83 -10.66
N LYS A 23 5.29 38.87 -10.42
CA LYS A 23 5.72 40.27 -10.39
C LYS A 23 6.78 40.48 -9.31
N ASP A 24 6.52 40.00 -8.10
CA ASP A 24 7.44 40.14 -6.94
C ASP A 24 8.74 39.33 -7.11
N ALA A 25 8.71 38.27 -7.92
CA ALA A 25 9.89 37.48 -8.26
C ALA A 25 10.66 38.01 -9.47
N CYS A 26 10.01 38.71 -10.40
CA CYS A 26 10.64 39.30 -11.59
C CYS A 26 11.71 40.34 -11.22
N ASP A 27 11.50 41.06 -10.11
CA ASP A 27 12.45 42.07 -9.60
C ASP A 27 13.69 41.43 -8.91
N LYS A 28 13.65 40.13 -8.62
CA LYS A 28 14.69 39.42 -7.83
C LYS A 28 15.37 38.25 -8.57
N GLU A 29 14.74 37.64 -9.56
CA GLU A 29 15.27 36.47 -10.30
C GLU A 29 15.85 36.83 -11.68
N LYS A 30 17.18 36.68 -11.86
CA LYS A 30 17.85 36.76 -13.17
C LYS A 30 17.68 35.51 -14.07
N ASN A 31 17.01 34.46 -13.58
CA ASN A 31 16.95 33.15 -14.24
C ASN A 31 15.70 32.98 -15.12
N GLY A 32 15.88 33.04 -16.44
CA GLY A 32 14.79 32.98 -17.44
C GLY A 32 13.99 31.68 -17.46
N SER A 33 14.56 30.56 -17.00
CA SER A 33 13.90 29.24 -17.01
C SER A 33 12.76 29.11 -16.00
N ARG A 34 12.92 29.62 -14.76
CA ARG A 34 11.83 29.65 -13.77
C ARG A 34 10.73 30.63 -14.15
N ARG A 35 11.12 31.77 -14.75
CA ARG A 35 10.17 32.74 -15.30
C ARG A 35 9.30 32.10 -16.39
N MET A 36 9.92 31.37 -17.32
CA MET A 36 9.23 30.64 -18.38
C MET A 36 8.25 29.59 -17.83
N LEU A 37 8.64 28.85 -16.79
CA LEU A 37 7.77 27.85 -16.16
C LEU A 37 6.52 28.48 -15.50
N ARG A 38 6.68 29.63 -14.85
CA ARG A 38 5.57 30.38 -14.25
C ARG A 38 4.63 30.94 -15.33
N VAL A 39 5.17 31.49 -16.42
CA VAL A 39 4.39 31.98 -17.56
C VAL A 39 3.63 30.83 -18.24
N ALA A 40 4.25 29.67 -18.43
CA ALA A 40 3.59 28.48 -18.98
C ALA A 40 2.41 28.01 -18.10
N THR A 41 2.58 28.06 -16.78
CA THR A 41 1.50 27.77 -15.83
C THR A 41 0.35 28.77 -15.95
N MET A 42 0.63 30.08 -16.11
CA MET A 42 -0.40 31.10 -16.34
C MET A 42 -1.17 30.87 -17.64
N ILE A 43 -0.49 30.55 -18.73
CA ILE A 43 -1.11 30.23 -20.04
C ILE A 43 -2.07 29.04 -19.91
N THR A 44 -1.63 27.98 -19.22
CA THR A 44 -2.45 26.77 -19.01
C THR A 44 -3.72 27.06 -18.21
N ILE A 45 -3.64 27.96 -17.22
CA ILE A 45 -4.81 28.38 -16.44
C ILE A 45 -5.76 29.22 -17.31
N LEU A 46 -5.23 30.12 -18.14
CA LEU A 46 -6.01 30.92 -19.08
C LEU A 46 -6.73 30.07 -20.13
N ASP A 47 -6.07 29.05 -20.67
CA ASP A 47 -6.68 28.08 -21.60
C ASP A 47 -7.82 27.31 -20.92
N ASN A 48 -7.61 26.85 -19.69
CA ASN A 48 -8.67 26.18 -18.92
C ASN A 48 -9.87 27.10 -18.61
N VAL A 49 -9.65 28.38 -18.35
CA VAL A 49 -10.74 29.35 -18.17
C VAL A 49 -11.48 29.58 -19.50
N ARG A 50 -10.73 29.76 -20.59
CA ARG A 50 -11.28 29.93 -21.95
C ARG A 50 -12.15 28.75 -22.37
N ASP A 51 -11.66 27.53 -22.25
CA ASP A 51 -12.38 26.31 -22.60
C ASP A 51 -13.69 26.17 -21.82
N ARG A 52 -13.68 26.57 -20.55
CA ARG A 52 -14.86 26.48 -19.69
C ARG A 52 -15.87 27.58 -19.99
N ILE A 53 -15.42 28.78 -20.34
CA ILE A 53 -16.29 29.86 -20.83
C ILE A 53 -16.90 29.46 -22.18
N GLN A 54 -16.09 28.96 -23.12
CA GLN A 54 -16.55 28.51 -24.43
C GLN A 54 -17.57 27.35 -24.32
N LYS A 55 -17.30 26.36 -23.46
CA LYS A 55 -18.26 25.29 -23.16
C LYS A 55 -19.56 25.86 -22.57
N SER A 56 -19.46 26.83 -21.67
CA SER A 56 -20.64 27.47 -21.05
C SER A 56 -21.46 28.32 -22.03
N GLN A 57 -20.82 28.96 -23.02
CA GLN A 57 -21.49 29.72 -24.08
C GLN A 57 -22.07 28.80 -25.18
N SER A 58 -21.50 27.61 -25.40
CA SER A 58 -22.01 26.63 -26.37
C SER A 58 -23.36 26.01 -25.98
N PHE A 59 -23.75 26.09 -24.70
CA PHE A 59 -25.09 25.70 -24.24
C PHE A 59 -26.19 26.69 -24.64
N GLY A 60 -25.84 27.90 -25.10
CA GLY A 60 -26.81 28.96 -25.43
C GLY A 60 -27.22 29.07 -26.89
N ASN A 61 -26.57 28.36 -27.84
CA ASN A 61 -26.75 28.68 -29.27
C ASN A 61 -27.02 27.52 -30.24
N LYS A 62 -27.27 26.28 -29.77
CA LYS A 62 -27.55 25.14 -30.68
C LYS A 62 -28.54 24.09 -30.17
N ARG A 63 -29.55 24.45 -29.37
CA ARG A 63 -30.66 23.53 -29.03
C ARG A 63 -31.98 24.27 -28.86
N SER A 64 -32.59 24.65 -29.97
CA SER A 64 -34.02 25.00 -30.00
C SER A 64 -34.54 24.83 -31.42
N GLU A 65 -34.68 23.59 -31.90
CA GLU A 65 -35.72 23.27 -32.89
C GLU A 65 -35.88 21.78 -33.17
N VAL A 66 -34.82 20.97 -33.03
CA VAL A 66 -34.84 19.59 -33.53
C VAL A 66 -35.35 18.56 -32.49
N ASP A 67 -35.14 18.79 -31.20
CA ASP A 67 -35.44 17.78 -30.16
C ASP A 67 -36.84 17.88 -29.53
N LEU A 68 -37.65 18.89 -29.88
CA LEU A 68 -39.04 19.03 -29.39
C LEU A 68 -40.11 18.51 -30.36
N ARG A 69 -39.73 18.03 -31.56
CA ARG A 69 -40.69 17.55 -32.58
C ARG A 69 -41.12 16.09 -32.42
N ARG A 70 -40.71 15.38 -31.36
CA ARG A 70 -41.01 13.94 -31.24
C ARG A 70 -42.25 13.57 -30.41
N CYS A 71 -42.98 14.55 -29.87
CA CYS A 71 -44.05 14.28 -28.90
C CYS A 71 -45.41 14.92 -29.20
N ASN A 72 -45.80 15.17 -30.45
CA ASN A 72 -47.18 15.60 -30.74
C ASN A 72 -47.77 14.95 -32.02
N THR A 73 -48.75 14.08 -31.77
CA THR A 73 -50.01 13.86 -32.52
C THR A 73 -49.96 13.58 -34.03
N ASP A 74 -50.09 12.30 -34.39
CA ASP A 74 -50.75 11.87 -35.63
C ASP A 74 -51.76 10.76 -35.31
N LEU A 75 -52.95 11.14 -34.85
CA LEU A 75 -54.14 10.28 -34.89
C LEU A 75 -55.06 10.82 -35.97
N ARG A 76 -54.99 10.19 -37.14
CA ARG A 76 -55.95 10.37 -38.24
C ARG A 76 -57.26 9.66 -37.86
N PRO A 77 -58.44 10.29 -38.01
CA PRO A 77 -59.71 9.59 -37.84
C PRO A 77 -60.11 8.97 -39.19
N ASP A 78 -60.19 7.64 -39.26
CA ASP A 78 -60.88 6.96 -40.35
C ASP A 78 -61.93 5.99 -39.82
N ASN A 79 -63.02 5.93 -40.56
CA ASN A 79 -64.38 5.53 -40.18
C ASN A 79 -64.57 4.00 -40.04
N VAL A 80 -65.62 3.63 -39.28
CA VAL A 80 -66.11 2.27 -38.92
C VAL A 80 -66.57 1.44 -40.15
N PRO A 81 -66.70 0.07 -40.11
CA PRO A 81 -67.87 -0.58 -39.48
C PRO A 81 -67.61 -1.93 -38.74
N SER A 82 -68.53 -2.19 -37.81
CA SER A 82 -68.90 -3.39 -37.03
C SER A 82 -68.20 -4.75 -37.29
N ASP A 83 -67.85 -5.41 -36.17
CA ASP A 83 -67.98 -6.85 -35.84
C ASP A 83 -66.76 -7.49 -35.19
N VAL A 84 -66.37 -7.07 -33.98
CA VAL A 84 -65.57 -7.98 -33.11
C VAL A 84 -65.77 -7.67 -31.61
N LYS A 85 -66.93 -8.00 -31.03
CA LYS A 85 -67.09 -7.95 -29.56
C LYS A 85 -66.22 -8.97 -28.82
N GLN A 86 -65.60 -9.93 -29.52
CA GLN A 86 -64.67 -10.91 -28.94
C GLN A 86 -63.18 -10.52 -28.95
N SER A 87 -62.76 -9.45 -29.66
CA SER A 87 -61.32 -9.08 -29.79
C SER A 87 -60.88 -7.96 -28.85
N ARG A 88 -61.82 -7.23 -28.24
CA ARG A 88 -61.49 -6.12 -27.34
C ARG A 88 -61.04 -6.61 -25.96
N GLU A 89 -61.54 -7.75 -25.52
CA GLU A 89 -61.18 -8.35 -24.22
C GLU A 89 -59.78 -8.96 -24.27
N SER A 90 -59.41 -9.63 -25.37
CA SER A 90 -58.05 -10.18 -25.54
C SER A 90 -56.98 -9.10 -25.72
N ALA A 91 -57.30 -8.00 -26.40
CA ALA A 91 -56.36 -6.90 -26.62
C ALA A 91 -56.07 -6.09 -25.34
N VAL A 92 -57.08 -5.93 -24.46
CA VAL A 92 -56.92 -5.27 -23.16
C VAL A 92 -56.10 -6.13 -22.20
N ASP A 93 -56.25 -7.46 -22.26
CA ASP A 93 -55.48 -8.38 -21.41
C ASP A 93 -53.99 -8.44 -21.85
N ASP A 94 -53.72 -8.45 -23.16
CA ASP A 94 -52.38 -8.36 -23.73
C ASP A 94 -51.67 -7.04 -23.36
N GLU A 95 -52.39 -5.91 -23.40
CA GLU A 95 -51.85 -4.61 -23.01
C GLU A 95 -51.57 -4.53 -21.50
N ASN A 96 -52.44 -5.13 -20.68
CA ASN A 96 -52.25 -5.23 -19.23
C ASN A 96 -51.03 -6.11 -18.90
N GLU A 97 -50.86 -7.24 -19.59
CA GLU A 97 -49.70 -8.11 -19.43
C GLU A 97 -48.41 -7.41 -19.88
N ARG A 98 -48.46 -6.65 -20.99
CA ARG A 98 -47.33 -5.83 -21.45
C ARG A 98 -46.95 -4.75 -20.44
N LEU A 99 -47.92 -4.01 -19.88
CA LEU A 99 -47.67 -3.00 -18.85
C LEU A 99 -47.10 -3.61 -17.56
N ARG A 100 -47.56 -4.80 -17.16
CA ARG A 100 -46.97 -5.55 -16.04
C ARG A 100 -45.52 -5.95 -16.32
N LYS A 101 -45.21 -6.42 -17.53
CA LYS A 101 -43.84 -6.75 -17.96
C LYS A 101 -42.95 -5.50 -17.94
N GLU A 102 -43.44 -4.36 -18.43
CA GLU A 102 -42.70 -3.10 -18.46
C GLU A 102 -42.48 -2.52 -17.05
N LEU A 103 -43.48 -2.59 -16.17
CA LEU A 103 -43.36 -2.22 -14.76
C LEU A 103 -42.32 -3.08 -14.04
N ASN A 104 -42.33 -4.40 -14.26
CA ASN A 104 -41.34 -5.31 -13.71
C ASN A 104 -39.93 -5.04 -14.23
N ALA A 105 -39.79 -4.74 -15.53
CA ALA A 105 -38.53 -4.34 -16.13
C ALA A 105 -38.01 -3.01 -15.54
N SER A 106 -38.89 -2.03 -15.33
CA SER A 106 -38.57 -0.74 -14.70
C SER A 106 -38.13 -0.91 -13.24
N LEU A 107 -38.82 -1.75 -12.47
CA LEU A 107 -38.43 -2.10 -11.10
C LEU A 107 -37.08 -2.82 -11.05
N ALA A 108 -36.80 -3.72 -12.00
CA ALA A 108 -35.51 -4.38 -12.10
C ALA A 108 -34.39 -3.39 -12.45
N ALA A 109 -34.63 -2.47 -13.38
CA ALA A 109 -33.70 -1.40 -13.73
C ALA A 109 -33.43 -0.47 -12.53
N GLN A 110 -34.45 -0.11 -11.76
CA GLN A 110 -34.32 0.70 -10.55
C GLN A 110 -33.45 0.00 -9.49
N LYS A 111 -33.72 -1.29 -9.22
CA LYS A 111 -32.91 -2.08 -8.27
C LYS A 111 -31.45 -2.19 -8.72
N SER A 112 -31.22 -2.39 -10.01
CA SER A 112 -29.88 -2.42 -10.60
C SER A 112 -29.15 -1.08 -10.42
N LEU A 113 -29.82 0.04 -10.71
CA LEU A 113 -29.27 1.38 -10.50
C LEU A 113 -28.95 1.65 -9.03
N GLN A 114 -29.83 1.25 -8.11
CA GLN A 114 -29.63 1.39 -6.67
C GLN A 114 -28.40 0.59 -6.18
N ALA A 115 -28.22 -0.63 -6.69
CA ALA A 115 -27.05 -1.45 -6.40
C ALA A 115 -25.76 -0.79 -6.93
N MET A 116 -25.79 -0.23 -8.14
CA MET A 116 -24.66 0.50 -8.71
C MET A 116 -24.31 1.73 -7.88
N CYS A 117 -25.27 2.59 -7.53
CA CYS A 117 -25.05 3.77 -6.70
C CYS A 117 -24.43 3.40 -5.33
N SER A 118 -24.91 2.32 -4.71
CA SER A 118 -24.36 1.81 -3.46
C SER A 118 -22.91 1.34 -3.62
N SER A 119 -22.62 0.59 -4.69
CA SER A 119 -21.26 0.11 -4.98
C SER A 119 -20.29 1.26 -5.33
N PHE A 120 -20.76 2.29 -6.03
CA PHE A 120 -19.99 3.47 -6.38
C PHE A 120 -19.64 4.30 -5.14
N GLY A 121 -20.58 4.45 -4.19
CA GLY A 121 -20.32 5.05 -2.88
C GLY A 121 -19.19 4.36 -2.13
N LYS A 122 -19.24 3.03 -2.02
CA LYS A 122 -18.18 2.22 -1.39
C LYS A 122 -16.82 2.40 -2.08
N ARG A 123 -16.78 2.37 -3.43
CA ARG A 123 -15.53 2.61 -4.18
C ARG A 123 -14.97 4.01 -3.97
N LYS A 124 -15.84 5.03 -3.90
CA LYS A 124 -15.45 6.42 -3.61
C LYS A 124 -14.81 6.54 -2.23
N GLU A 125 -15.37 5.89 -1.22
CA GLU A 125 -14.80 5.86 0.14
C GLU A 125 -13.44 5.17 0.18
N ILE A 126 -13.31 4.01 -0.48
CA ILE A 126 -12.02 3.30 -0.60
C ILE A 126 -10.96 4.19 -1.25
N MET A 127 -11.31 4.87 -2.34
CA MET A 127 -10.40 5.76 -3.05
C MET A 127 -10.00 6.97 -2.19
N ALA A 128 -10.93 7.57 -1.45
CA ALA A 128 -10.64 8.65 -0.53
C ALA A 128 -9.66 8.20 0.58
N ALA A 129 -9.87 7.01 1.15
CA ALA A 129 -8.97 6.43 2.14
C ALA A 129 -7.57 6.16 1.55
N GLN A 130 -7.48 5.65 0.32
CA GLN A 130 -6.19 5.45 -0.37
C GLN A 130 -5.47 6.78 -0.64
N LEU A 131 -6.19 7.82 -1.09
CA LEU A 131 -5.61 9.14 -1.30
C LEU A 131 -5.09 9.73 0.01
N SER A 132 -5.86 9.61 1.10
CA SER A 132 -5.43 10.08 2.42
C SER A 132 -4.13 9.39 2.88
N ARG A 133 -4.04 8.06 2.71
CA ARG A 133 -2.80 7.32 2.99
C ARG A 133 -1.63 7.80 2.14
N LYS A 134 -1.85 8.05 0.84
CA LYS A 134 -0.79 8.53 -0.05
C LYS A 134 -0.32 9.94 0.30
N VAL A 135 -1.21 10.83 0.75
CA VAL A 135 -0.83 12.15 1.26
C VAL A 135 0.04 12.02 2.51
N GLN A 136 -0.32 11.14 3.44
CA GLN A 136 0.49 10.90 4.64
C GLN A 136 1.88 10.33 4.29
N GLU A 137 1.95 9.35 3.38
CA GLU A 137 3.22 8.80 2.89
C GLU A 137 4.11 9.88 2.25
N LEU A 138 3.54 10.74 1.39
CA LEU A 138 4.27 11.84 0.76
C LEU A 138 4.81 12.85 1.78
N ASN A 139 3.99 13.22 2.77
CA ASN A 139 4.42 14.13 3.82
C ASN A 139 5.59 13.54 4.62
N GLY A 140 5.53 12.26 4.98
CA GLY A 140 6.64 11.59 5.69
C GLY A 140 7.92 11.52 4.85
N MET A 141 7.82 11.31 3.53
CA MET A 141 8.97 11.38 2.64
C MET A 141 9.54 12.80 2.52
N GLU A 142 8.70 13.83 2.51
CA GLU A 142 9.13 15.23 2.48
C GLU A 142 9.89 15.62 3.75
N GLU A 143 9.44 15.18 4.92
CA GLU A 143 10.15 15.35 6.19
C GLU A 143 11.54 14.72 6.14
N LEU A 144 11.65 13.45 5.70
CA LEU A 144 12.94 12.77 5.55
C LEU A 144 13.89 13.52 4.61
N VAL A 145 13.38 14.04 3.49
CA VAL A 145 14.16 14.83 2.54
C VAL A 145 14.65 16.12 3.19
N ASN A 146 13.82 16.77 4.00
CA ASN A 146 14.20 17.99 4.72
C ASN A 146 15.28 17.72 5.77
N ASP A 147 15.18 16.63 6.52
CA ASP A 147 16.20 16.21 7.49
C ASP A 147 17.53 15.91 6.80
N LEU A 148 17.52 15.17 5.69
CA LEU A 148 18.72 14.88 4.91
C LEU A 148 19.35 16.16 4.34
N LYS A 149 18.54 17.12 3.88
CA LYS A 149 19.05 18.44 3.45
C LYS A 149 19.71 19.19 4.61
N ALA A 150 19.13 19.17 5.81
CA ALA A 150 19.70 19.80 6.99
C ALA A 150 21.04 19.16 7.41
N GLN A 151 21.11 17.82 7.38
CA GLN A 151 22.35 17.08 7.65
C GLN A 151 23.43 17.40 6.62
N ASN A 152 23.09 17.38 5.32
CA ASN A 152 24.03 17.72 4.25
C ASN A 152 24.55 19.16 4.38
N LYS A 153 23.70 20.12 4.77
CA LYS A 153 24.14 21.49 5.03
C LYS A 153 25.15 21.57 6.17
N THR A 154 24.90 20.84 7.26
CA THR A 154 25.82 20.76 8.41
C THR A 154 27.16 20.13 8.03
N LEU A 155 27.13 19.03 7.27
CA LEU A 155 28.34 18.38 6.78
C LEU A 155 29.14 19.29 5.86
N LEU A 156 28.47 20.01 4.96
CA LEU A 156 29.11 20.96 4.07
C LEU A 156 29.83 22.06 4.85
N GLN A 157 29.18 22.60 5.90
CA GLN A 157 29.81 23.59 6.78
C GLN A 157 31.06 23.03 7.48
N LYS A 158 30.98 21.81 8.04
CA LYS A 158 32.14 21.15 8.66
C LYS A 158 33.30 20.94 7.68
N VAL A 159 33.00 20.56 6.44
CA VAL A 159 34.03 20.42 5.39
C VAL A 159 34.69 21.77 5.10
N GLN A 160 33.91 22.84 4.99
CA GLN A 160 34.46 24.19 4.79
C GLN A 160 35.33 24.64 5.97
N GLU A 161 34.90 24.41 7.21
CA GLU A 161 35.69 24.69 8.41
C GLU A 161 37.01 23.92 8.43
N CYS A 162 36.99 22.63 8.05
CA CYS A 162 38.21 21.82 7.92
C CYS A 162 39.16 22.40 6.85
N VAL A 163 38.64 22.77 5.69
CA VAL A 163 39.44 23.38 4.60
C VAL A 163 40.07 24.70 5.06
N SER A 164 39.35 25.54 5.81
CA SER A 164 39.87 26.79 6.35
C SER A 164 40.97 26.57 7.39
N LYS A 165 40.78 25.64 8.34
CA LYS A 165 41.80 25.27 9.35
C LYS A 165 43.09 24.76 8.72
N HIS A 166 43.00 24.02 7.60
CA HIS A 166 44.17 23.55 6.86
C HIS A 166 44.90 24.66 6.10
N LYS A 167 44.19 25.72 5.68
CA LYS A 167 44.81 26.91 5.06
C LYS A 167 45.53 27.76 6.10
N GLU A 168 44.95 27.96 7.28
CA GLU A 168 45.56 28.73 8.38
C GLU A 168 46.86 28.10 8.90
N LYS A 169 46.91 26.75 9.02
CA LYS A 169 48.14 26.03 9.43
C LYS A 169 49.31 26.16 8.45
N LYS A 170 49.07 26.43 7.16
CA LYS A 170 50.15 26.61 6.17
C LYS A 170 50.88 27.95 6.27
N TYR A 171 50.31 28.95 6.95
CA TYR A 171 50.91 30.28 7.08
C TYR A 171 51.48 30.58 8.48
N GLY A 172 51.37 29.67 9.45
CA GLY A 172 51.64 29.94 10.87
C GLY A 172 52.72 29.12 11.56
N GLY A 173 53.52 28.29 10.87
CA GLY A 173 54.44 27.35 11.54
C GLY A 173 55.83 27.28 10.93
N VAL A 174 56.73 28.17 11.35
CA VAL A 174 58.18 27.89 11.35
C VAL A 174 58.50 27.22 12.68
N GLY A 175 58.80 25.92 12.65
CA GLY A 175 59.19 25.19 13.86
C GLY A 175 59.32 23.69 13.62
N GLY A 176 60.53 23.24 13.29
CA GLY A 176 60.89 21.85 12.95
C GLY A 176 60.82 20.82 14.08
N GLY A 177 59.88 20.95 15.02
CA GLY A 177 59.64 19.96 16.10
C GLY A 177 58.35 19.13 15.93
N GLU A 178 57.40 19.57 15.10
CA GLU A 178 56.08 18.93 15.01
C GLU A 178 56.08 17.61 14.22
N SER A 179 57.12 17.34 13.43
CA SER A 179 57.13 16.18 12.54
C SER A 179 57.11 14.84 13.27
N GLN A 180 57.73 14.74 14.45
CA GLN A 180 57.88 13.46 15.16
C GLN A 180 56.68 13.17 16.09
N GLY A 181 56.17 14.20 16.79
CA GLY A 181 54.95 14.09 17.61
C GLY A 181 53.68 13.85 16.78
N ASN A 182 53.63 14.43 15.57
CA ASN A 182 52.52 14.18 14.64
C ASN A 182 52.53 12.73 14.12
N VAL A 183 53.70 12.15 13.83
CA VAL A 183 53.82 10.75 13.39
C VAL A 183 53.36 9.78 14.48
N ALA A 184 53.79 9.97 15.74
CA ALA A 184 53.36 9.10 16.84
C ALA A 184 51.84 9.18 17.11
N LEU A 185 51.25 10.38 17.00
CA LEU A 185 49.79 10.56 17.10
C LEU A 185 49.05 9.96 15.90
N GLN A 186 49.62 10.04 14.70
CA GLN A 186 49.07 9.44 13.49
C GLN A 186 49.06 7.91 13.58
N GLU A 187 50.15 7.30 14.05
CA GLU A 187 50.24 5.84 14.27
C GLU A 187 49.24 5.37 15.34
N ARG A 188 49.13 6.09 16.46
CA ARG A 188 48.14 5.78 17.50
C ARG A 188 46.70 5.89 16.98
N ASN A 189 46.39 6.94 16.22
CA ASN A 189 45.05 7.09 15.62
C ASN A 189 44.77 6.00 14.59
N LYS A 190 45.77 5.58 13.81
CA LYS A 190 45.65 4.45 12.89
C LYS A 190 45.34 3.15 13.64
N ALA A 191 46.10 2.83 14.68
CA ALA A 191 45.88 1.64 15.50
C ALA A 191 44.48 1.64 16.15
N LEU A 192 44.04 2.77 16.71
CA LEU A 192 42.70 2.90 17.28
C LEU A 192 41.60 2.75 16.23
N SER A 193 41.80 3.27 15.02
CA SER A 193 40.86 3.14 13.90
C SER A 193 40.75 1.69 13.43
N GLU A 194 41.87 0.97 13.35
CA GLU A 194 41.90 -0.45 13.01
C GLU A 194 41.21 -1.31 14.09
N GLN A 195 41.45 -0.99 15.37
CA GLN A 195 40.79 -1.67 16.50
C GLN A 195 39.27 -1.42 16.51
N LEU A 196 38.84 -0.19 16.20
CA LEU A 196 37.43 0.17 16.07
C LEU A 196 36.77 -0.54 14.88
N LEU A 197 37.46 -0.64 13.74
CA LEU A 197 36.94 -1.36 12.59
C LEU A 197 36.77 -2.85 12.91
N LYS A 198 37.77 -3.46 13.56
CA LYS A 198 37.73 -4.86 14.00
C LYS A 198 36.58 -5.12 14.98
N SER A 199 36.33 -4.22 15.93
CA SER A 199 35.22 -4.35 16.88
C SER A 199 33.85 -4.17 16.20
N LEU A 200 33.73 -3.23 15.26
CA LEU A 200 32.52 -3.05 14.46
C LEU A 200 32.20 -4.27 13.59
N ASP A 201 33.22 -4.86 12.95
CA ASP A 201 33.03 -6.07 12.16
C ASP A 201 32.70 -7.29 13.03
N GLY A 202 33.30 -7.38 14.23
CA GLY A 202 32.91 -8.36 15.25
C GLY A 202 31.44 -8.21 15.66
N TYR A 203 31.00 -7.00 15.97
CA TYR A 203 29.60 -6.71 16.30
C TYR A 203 28.65 -7.03 15.14
N ARG A 204 28.99 -6.64 13.90
CA ARG A 204 28.21 -6.98 12.70
C ARG A 204 28.11 -8.49 12.52
N SER A 205 29.20 -9.23 12.72
CA SER A 205 29.22 -10.70 12.65
C SER A 205 28.29 -11.31 13.71
N MET A 206 28.41 -10.88 14.96
CA MET A 206 27.55 -11.35 16.06
C MET A 206 26.07 -11.02 15.81
N LYS A 207 25.77 -9.82 15.30
CA LYS A 207 24.41 -9.43 14.92
C LYS A 207 23.82 -10.33 13.83
N ARG A 208 24.62 -10.74 12.84
CA ARG A 208 24.17 -11.71 11.81
C ARG A 208 23.89 -13.08 12.43
N LYS A 209 24.77 -13.58 13.29
CA LYS A 209 24.58 -14.87 14.00
C LYS A 209 23.33 -14.86 14.87
N LEU A 210 23.08 -13.77 15.61
CA LEU A 210 21.88 -13.61 16.41
C LEU A 210 20.61 -13.67 15.56
N LYS A 211 20.60 -12.98 14.40
CA LYS A 211 19.46 -13.04 13.48
C LYS A 211 19.21 -14.46 12.96
N LEU A 212 20.26 -15.18 12.56
CA LEU A 212 20.14 -16.57 12.10
C LEU A 212 19.57 -17.46 13.20
N ALA A 213 20.06 -17.33 14.43
CA ALA A 213 19.55 -18.08 15.57
C ALA A 213 18.08 -17.73 15.88
N GLN A 214 17.68 -16.46 15.77
CA GLN A 214 16.29 -16.04 15.92
C GLN A 214 15.38 -16.64 14.84
N GLU A 215 15.80 -16.61 13.57
CA GLU A 215 15.06 -17.21 12.46
C GLU A 215 14.91 -18.73 12.61
N GLU A 216 15.96 -19.41 13.07
CA GLU A 216 15.91 -20.84 13.37
C GLU A 216 14.98 -21.14 14.55
N ASN A 217 15.03 -20.33 15.61
CA ASN A 217 14.16 -20.46 16.76
C ASN A 217 12.68 -20.28 16.38
N VAL A 218 12.36 -19.29 15.54
CA VAL A 218 10.99 -19.11 14.99
C VAL A 218 10.55 -20.32 14.17
N LYS A 219 11.42 -20.87 13.32
CA LYS A 219 11.10 -22.09 12.55
C LYS A 219 10.86 -23.30 13.46
N MET A 220 11.67 -23.46 14.50
CA MET A 220 11.51 -24.51 15.51
C MET A 220 10.16 -24.38 16.22
N HIS A 221 9.79 -23.17 16.69
CA HIS A 221 8.49 -22.94 17.31
C HIS A 221 7.34 -23.28 16.37
N ALA A 222 7.40 -22.88 15.10
CA ALA A 222 6.37 -23.23 14.13
C ALA A 222 6.22 -24.76 13.95
N THR A 223 7.33 -25.51 13.91
CA THR A 223 7.27 -26.98 13.85
C THR A 223 6.73 -27.62 15.13
N MET A 224 7.05 -27.04 16.29
CA MET A 224 6.56 -27.50 17.57
C MET A 224 5.06 -27.25 17.72
N ASP A 225 4.56 -26.11 17.24
CA ASP A 225 3.13 -25.79 17.23
C ASP A 225 2.36 -26.74 16.31
N GLU A 226 2.88 -27.07 15.12
CA GLU A 226 2.27 -28.07 14.24
C GLU A 226 2.20 -29.45 14.92
N MET A 227 3.28 -29.85 15.62
CA MET A 227 3.31 -31.10 16.38
C MET A 227 2.27 -31.07 17.51
N ARG A 228 2.18 -29.96 18.25
CA ARG A 228 1.18 -29.77 19.31
C ARG A 228 -0.25 -29.92 18.80
N GLU A 229 -0.59 -29.29 17.67
CA GLU A 229 -1.91 -29.42 17.05
C GLU A 229 -2.23 -30.87 16.64
N LYS A 230 -1.25 -31.59 16.09
CA LYS A 230 -1.42 -33.02 15.76
C LYS A 230 -1.62 -33.86 17.01
N ILE A 231 -0.90 -33.57 18.11
CA ILE A 231 -1.06 -34.27 19.38
C ILE A 231 -2.46 -34.03 19.95
N MET A 232 -2.93 -32.78 19.98
CA MET A 232 -4.27 -32.45 20.46
C MET A 232 -5.35 -33.19 19.66
N ARG A 233 -5.28 -33.16 18.32
CA ARG A 233 -6.21 -33.92 17.46
C ARG A 233 -6.16 -35.43 17.70
N SER A 234 -4.98 -35.99 17.93
CA SER A 234 -4.84 -37.41 18.25
C SER A 234 -5.47 -37.76 19.60
N LEU A 235 -5.34 -36.89 20.59
CA LEU A 235 -5.91 -37.08 21.93
C LEU A 235 -7.44 -36.97 21.91
N GLU A 236 -7.97 -35.98 21.19
CA GLU A 236 -9.41 -35.83 20.94
C GLU A 236 -9.98 -37.08 20.27
N ARG A 237 -9.31 -37.59 19.22
CA ARG A 237 -9.71 -38.81 18.52
C ARG A 237 -9.75 -40.03 19.45
N VAL A 238 -8.71 -40.23 20.25
CA VAL A 238 -8.66 -41.33 21.24
C VAL A 238 -9.78 -41.17 22.28
N GLY A 239 -10.03 -39.95 22.75
CA GLY A 239 -11.13 -39.65 23.67
C GLY A 239 -12.50 -40.02 23.07
N SER A 240 -12.80 -39.52 21.87
CA SER A 240 -14.06 -39.82 21.18
C SER A 240 -14.20 -41.31 20.86
N PHE A 241 -13.11 -42.00 20.51
CA PHE A 241 -13.12 -43.44 20.27
C PHE A 241 -13.45 -44.23 21.55
N LYS A 242 -12.81 -43.87 22.67
CA LYS A 242 -13.09 -44.44 23.99
C LYS A 242 -14.55 -44.25 24.41
N GLU A 243 -15.12 -43.07 24.15
CA GLU A 243 -16.54 -42.79 24.43
C GLU A 243 -17.47 -43.65 23.57
N ARG A 244 -17.22 -43.76 22.26
CA ARG A 244 -17.99 -44.64 21.36
C ARG A 244 -17.96 -46.10 21.79
N LEU A 245 -16.78 -46.61 22.15
CA LEU A 245 -16.62 -47.97 22.68
C LEU A 245 -17.44 -48.18 23.96
N SER A 246 -17.46 -47.20 24.86
CA SER A 246 -18.19 -47.27 26.13
C SER A 246 -19.71 -47.26 25.93
N LEU A 247 -20.20 -46.49 24.95
CA LEU A 247 -21.63 -46.38 24.61
C LEU A 247 -22.17 -47.61 23.85
N SER A 248 -21.30 -48.38 23.19
CA SER A 248 -21.69 -49.53 22.36
C SER A 248 -21.76 -50.86 23.13
N SER A 249 -21.61 -50.87 24.46
CA SER A 249 -21.54 -52.10 25.26
C SER A 249 -22.86 -52.92 25.32
N GLY A 250 -23.99 -52.42 24.79
CA GLY A 250 -25.30 -53.07 24.85
C GLY A 250 -25.92 -53.50 23.50
N SER A 251 -25.34 -53.12 22.36
CA SER A 251 -25.80 -53.48 21.02
C SER A 251 -24.60 -53.73 20.10
N LYS A 252 -24.70 -54.67 19.14
CA LYS A 252 -23.60 -55.05 18.24
C LYS A 252 -22.82 -53.81 17.76
N PRO A 253 -21.52 -53.69 18.07
CA PRO A 253 -20.76 -52.50 17.75
C PRO A 253 -20.62 -52.36 16.24
N GLN A 254 -21.17 -51.27 15.71
CA GLN A 254 -20.92 -50.79 14.34
C GLN A 254 -19.69 -49.86 14.32
N ILE A 255 -18.72 -50.12 15.19
CA ILE A 255 -17.49 -49.32 15.32
C ILE A 255 -16.40 -50.08 14.59
N ASP A 256 -15.90 -49.51 13.49
CA ASP A 256 -14.75 -50.04 12.78
C ASP A 256 -13.46 -49.72 13.55
N VAL A 257 -13.11 -50.61 14.48
CA VAL A 257 -11.87 -50.53 15.27
C VAL A 257 -10.64 -50.54 14.35
N GLN A 258 -10.73 -51.23 13.21
CA GLN A 258 -9.62 -51.30 12.26
C GLN A 258 -9.38 -49.94 11.60
N GLU A 259 -10.45 -49.23 11.21
CA GLU A 259 -10.37 -47.88 10.65
C GLU A 259 -9.73 -46.89 11.63
N GLU A 260 -10.07 -46.96 12.92
CA GLU A 260 -9.50 -46.09 13.96
C GLU A 260 -8.04 -46.38 14.25
N ILE A 261 -7.63 -47.66 14.22
CA ILE A 261 -6.23 -48.07 14.32
C ILE A 261 -5.44 -47.53 13.13
N LEU A 262 -5.92 -47.74 11.90
CA LEU A 262 -5.25 -47.24 10.68
C LEU A 262 -5.08 -45.72 10.70
N ALA A 263 -6.10 -45.02 11.21
CA ALA A 263 -6.05 -43.57 11.26
C ALA A 263 -5.12 -43.04 12.36
N LEU A 264 -4.95 -43.76 13.48
CA LEU A 264 -3.93 -43.46 14.48
C LEU A 264 -2.52 -43.77 13.97
N GLU A 265 -2.32 -44.90 13.28
CA GLU A 265 -1.05 -45.27 12.65
C GLU A 265 -0.58 -44.18 11.68
N SER A 266 -1.47 -43.68 10.81
CA SER A 266 -1.16 -42.57 9.90
C SER A 266 -0.71 -41.29 10.63
N ILE A 267 -1.30 -40.99 11.80
CA ILE A 267 -0.89 -39.84 12.62
C ILE A 267 0.49 -40.10 13.25
N PHE A 268 0.77 -41.32 13.73
CA PHE A 268 2.07 -41.68 14.29
C PHE A 268 3.19 -41.71 13.26
N GLU A 269 2.93 -42.19 12.04
CA GLU A 269 3.86 -42.06 10.90
C GLU A 269 4.17 -40.59 10.61
N CYS A 270 3.16 -39.73 10.67
CA CYS A 270 3.35 -38.29 10.51
C CYS A 270 4.26 -37.71 11.62
N PHE A 271 4.15 -38.16 12.87
CA PHE A 271 5.08 -37.75 13.94
C PHE A 271 6.50 -38.23 13.69
N GLN A 272 6.67 -39.48 13.28
CA GLN A 272 7.97 -40.06 12.95
C GLN A 272 8.68 -39.27 11.84
N MET A 273 7.93 -38.86 10.80
CA MET A 273 8.45 -37.98 9.75
C MET A 273 8.85 -36.59 10.25
N MET A 274 8.13 -36.02 11.21
CA MET A 274 8.47 -34.70 11.78
C MET A 274 9.70 -34.76 12.68
N VAL A 275 9.84 -35.80 13.51
CA VAL A 275 11.01 -36.02 14.38
C VAL A 275 12.27 -36.23 13.53
N THR A 276 12.22 -37.12 12.53
CA THR A 276 13.36 -37.38 11.64
C THR A 276 13.79 -36.16 10.82
N LYS A 277 12.85 -35.28 10.45
CA LYS A 277 13.16 -33.98 9.80
C LYS A 277 13.86 -33.00 10.74
N TYR A 278 13.56 -33.06 12.04
CA TYR A 278 14.16 -32.19 13.04
C TYR A 278 15.58 -32.64 13.41
N ASP A 279 15.78 -33.94 13.62
CA ASP A 279 17.09 -34.51 13.97
C ASP A 279 18.15 -34.28 12.88
N LYS A 280 17.75 -34.38 11.60
CA LYS A 280 18.63 -34.07 10.45
C LYS A 280 19.08 -32.61 10.44
N LYS A 281 18.20 -31.68 10.82
CA LYS A 281 18.51 -30.23 10.84
C LYS A 281 19.43 -29.86 12.01
N GLN A 282 19.29 -30.54 13.15
CA GLN A 282 20.15 -30.31 14.32
C GLN A 282 21.61 -30.73 14.04
N GLY A 283 21.82 -31.79 13.25
CA GLY A 283 23.16 -32.25 12.83
C GLY A 283 23.89 -31.32 11.86
N GLU A 284 23.18 -30.53 11.05
CA GLU A 284 23.77 -29.56 10.11
C GLU A 284 24.15 -28.23 10.77
N CYS A 285 23.51 -27.86 11.88
CA CYS A 285 23.68 -26.55 12.55
C CYS A 285 24.79 -26.55 13.64
N ILE A 286 25.28 -27.72 14.07
CA ILE A 286 26.32 -27.84 15.12
C ILE A 286 27.66 -28.26 14.52
N GLN A 287 28.33 -27.33 13.83
CA GLN A 287 29.80 -27.32 13.81
C GLN A 287 30.30 -26.00 14.40
N PRO A 288 30.69 -25.96 15.69
CA PRO A 288 31.50 -24.88 16.21
C PRO A 288 32.93 -25.05 15.69
N LYS A 289 33.19 -24.66 14.44
CA LYS A 289 34.55 -24.37 13.99
C LYS A 289 34.95 -23.00 14.52
N GLY A 290 35.60 -22.99 15.67
CA GLY A 290 36.18 -21.80 16.28
C GLY A 290 36.87 -22.12 17.60
N ARG A 291 38.08 -22.67 17.50
CA ARG A 291 39.00 -22.93 18.62
C ARG A 291 39.18 -21.69 19.51
N SER A 292 39.15 -21.92 20.81
CA SER A 292 40.07 -21.44 21.85
C SER A 292 40.75 -20.08 21.62
N MET A 293 40.29 -19.05 22.32
CA MET A 293 41.14 -18.04 22.96
C MET A 293 40.33 -17.35 24.07
N LEU A 294 40.14 -18.03 25.21
CA LEU A 294 39.62 -17.37 26.42
C LEU A 294 40.18 -17.99 27.72
N VAL A 295 41.45 -18.41 27.70
CA VAL A 295 42.19 -18.71 28.93
C VAL A 295 43.61 -18.18 28.78
N SER A 296 43.79 -16.87 29.02
CA SER A 296 45.10 -16.24 29.31
C SER A 296 44.86 -14.85 29.93
N LEU A 297 44.04 -14.79 30.98
CA LEU A 297 43.89 -13.61 31.84
C LEU A 297 43.61 -14.11 33.27
N LEU A 298 44.59 -14.84 33.79
CA LEU A 298 44.76 -15.15 35.21
C LEU A 298 46.23 -15.54 35.36
N PHE A 299 47.07 -14.49 35.44
CA PHE A 299 48.33 -14.32 36.17
C PHE A 299 49.03 -13.07 35.61
#